data_AF-A0A7M3Z6X8-F1
#
_entry.id   AF-A0A7M3Z6X8-F1
#
_cell.length_a   1.000
_cell.length_b   1.000
_cell.length_c   1.000
_cell.angle_alpha   90.00
_cell.angle_beta   90.00
_cell.angle_gamma   90.00
#
_symmetry.space_group_name_H-M   'P 1'
#
loop_
_entity.id
_entity.type
_entity.pdbx_description
1 polymer ?
#
loop_
_entity_poly.entity_id
_entity_poly.type
_entity_poly.pdbx_seq_one_letter_code
_entity_poly.pdbx_strand_id
1 'polypeptide(L)'
;MIRTTEATAIVLIVAEPGRETEVYNALQAIPEVAEQMLLFGEYDLYVKIICEDYALLGSVVINKIRAIDGVDSTKTLTAASMF
;
A
#
# COMPACT_ATOMS: atom_id res chain seq x y z
N MET A 1 -7.32 25.63 8.44
CA MET A 1 -6.35 24.97 9.34
C MET A 1 -5.74 23.84 8.53
N ILE A 2 -4.57 24.08 7.91
CA ILE A 2 -3.89 23.10 7.05
C ILE A 2 -3.22 22.10 8.00
N ARG A 3 -3.60 20.83 7.95
CA ARG A 3 -2.97 19.75 8.72
C ARG A 3 -1.69 19.33 7.99
N THR A 4 -0.57 19.92 8.37
CA THR A 4 0.72 19.69 7.73
C THR A 4 1.44 18.52 8.40
N THR A 5 1.33 17.30 7.83
CA THR A 5 2.32 16.18 7.87
C THR A 5 1.83 14.88 7.20
N GLU A 6 0.66 14.89 6.55
CA GLU A 6 0.14 13.68 5.88
C GLU A 6 1.16 13.08 4.89
N ALA A 7 1.50 11.80 5.10
CA ALA A 7 2.40 11.05 4.24
C ALA A 7 1.59 10.15 3.30
N THR A 8 1.85 10.27 2.00
CA THR A 8 1.19 9.46 0.96
C THR A 8 2.20 8.57 0.27
N ALA A 9 1.84 7.34 -0.04
CA ALA A 9 2.61 6.49 -0.94
C ALA A 9 1.72 5.67 -1.86
N ILE A 10 2.31 5.31 -3.00
CA ILE A 10 1.83 4.22 -3.84
C ILE A 10 2.66 2.98 -3.48
N VAL A 11 1.99 1.86 -3.20
CA VAL A 11 2.59 0.55 -2.98
C VAL A 11 2.15 -0.34 -4.13
N LEU A 12 3.10 -0.75 -4.95
CA LEU A 12 2.89 -1.76 -5.97
C LEU A 12 3.23 -3.12 -5.37
N ILE A 13 2.38 -4.11 -5.60
CA ILE A 13 2.46 -5.42 -4.95
C ILE A 13 2.51 -6.51 -6.01
N VAL A 14 3.43 -7.45 -5.83
CA VAL A 14 3.42 -8.75 -6.49
C VAL A 14 2.85 -9.75 -5.49
N ALA A 15 1.80 -10.46 -5.88
CA ALA A 15 1.21 -11.53 -5.09
C ALA A 15 1.78 -12.88 -5.53
N GLU A 16 1.71 -13.86 -4.64
CA GLU A 16 1.93 -15.25 -5.03
C GLU A 16 0.87 -15.68 -6.05
N PRO A 17 1.21 -16.55 -7.02
CA PRO A 17 0.28 -16.95 -8.07
C PRO A 17 -1.05 -17.48 -7.54
N GLY A 18 -2.17 -16.88 -7.98
CA GLY A 18 -3.52 -17.26 -7.59
C GLY A 18 -4.00 -16.68 -6.26
N ARG A 19 -3.18 -15.85 -5.60
CA ARG A 19 -3.50 -15.21 -4.30
C ARG A 19 -3.92 -13.76 -4.45
N GLU A 20 -3.98 -13.22 -5.66
CA GLU A 20 -4.19 -11.80 -5.97
C GLU A 20 -5.50 -11.29 -5.36
N THR A 21 -6.58 -12.08 -5.46
CA THR A 21 -7.89 -11.71 -4.91
C THR A 21 -7.92 -11.74 -3.38
N GLU A 22 -7.18 -12.67 -2.76
CA GLU A 22 -7.09 -12.75 -1.30
C GLU A 22 -6.32 -11.56 -0.74
N VAL A 23 -5.18 -11.23 -1.36
CA VAL A 23 -4.39 -10.03 -1.04
C VAL A 23 -5.24 -8.77 -1.22
N TYR A 24 -5.97 -8.65 -2.33
CA TYR A 24 -6.87 -7.52 -2.59
C TYR A 24 -7.92 -7.34 -1.47
N ASN A 25 -8.52 -8.42 -1.00
CA ASN A 25 -9.54 -8.36 0.06
C ASN A 25 -8.91 -8.03 1.42
N ALA A 26 -7.73 -8.56 1.74
CA ALA A 26 -7.03 -8.26 2.98
C ALA A 26 -6.64 -6.78 3.09
N LEU A 27 -6.25 -6.16 1.96
CA LEU A 27 -5.93 -4.74 1.90
C LEU A 27 -7.14 -3.84 2.23
N GLN A 28 -8.37 -4.24 1.91
CA GLN A 28 -9.59 -3.47 2.25
C GLN A 28 -9.78 -3.28 3.77
N ALA A 29 -9.22 -4.17 4.58
CA ALA A 29 -9.31 -4.09 6.03
C ALA A 29 -8.28 -3.12 6.66
N ILE A 30 -7.34 -2.57 5.87
CA ILE A 30 -6.30 -1.66 6.34
C ILE A 30 -6.83 -0.22 6.25
N PRO A 31 -7.04 0.49 7.38
CA PRO A 31 -7.65 1.83 7.38
C PRO A 31 -6.89 2.87 6.56
N GLU A 32 -5.58 2.73 6.44
CA GLU A 32 -4.72 3.66 5.70
C GLU A 32 -4.79 3.49 4.17
N VAL A 33 -5.44 2.43 3.67
CA VAL A 33 -5.66 2.20 2.23
C VAL A 33 -6.76 3.13 1.73
N ALA A 34 -6.37 4.11 0.91
CA ALA A 34 -7.27 5.09 0.32
C ALA A 34 -7.80 4.67 -1.06
N GLU A 35 -7.03 3.86 -1.80
CA GLU A 35 -7.39 3.37 -3.13
C GLU A 35 -6.66 2.06 -3.40
N GLN A 36 -7.28 1.13 -4.12
CA GLN A 36 -6.63 -0.09 -4.58
C GLN A 36 -7.21 -0.61 -5.89
N MET A 37 -6.38 -1.28 -6.68
CA MET A 37 -6.75 -1.82 -8.00
C MET A 37 -5.97 -3.10 -8.29
N LEU A 38 -6.63 -4.10 -8.87
CA LEU A 38 -5.94 -5.22 -9.51
C LEU A 38 -5.34 -4.75 -10.83
N LEU A 39 -4.12 -5.19 -11.11
CA LEU A 39 -3.35 -4.86 -12.29
C LEU A 39 -3.04 -6.12 -13.09
N PHE A 40 -2.79 -5.93 -14.38
CA PHE A 40 -2.14 -6.92 -15.23
C PHE A 40 -0.78 -6.37 -15.64
N GLY A 41 0.32 -7.06 -15.31
CA GLY A 41 1.66 -6.60 -15.67
C GLY A 41 2.74 -7.13 -14.72
N GLU A 42 3.78 -6.33 -14.49
CA GLU A 42 4.87 -6.64 -13.54
C GLU A 42 4.39 -6.72 -12.08
N TYR A 43 3.30 -6.01 -11.77
CA TYR A 43 2.67 -5.99 -10.45
C TYR A 43 1.22 -6.39 -10.59
N ASP A 44 0.68 -7.03 -9.56
CA ASP A 44 -0.68 -7.55 -9.52
C ASP A 44 -1.63 -6.57 -8.81
N LEU A 45 -1.11 -5.71 -7.93
CA LEU A 45 -1.91 -4.68 -7.26
C LEU A 45 -1.22 -3.32 -7.22
N TYR A 46 -2.04 -2.29 -7.39
CA TYR A 46 -1.77 -0.91 -6.99
C TYR A 46 -2.52 -0.62 -5.70
N VAL A 47 -1.83 0.02 -4.74
CA VAL A 47 -2.43 0.50 -3.50
C VAL A 47 -1.95 1.92 -3.21
N LYS A 48 -2.86 2.86 -3.00
CA LYS A 48 -2.53 4.18 -2.44
C LYS A 48 -2.81 4.16 -0.94
N ILE A 49 -1.80 4.50 -0.14
CA ILE A 49 -1.95 4.68 1.30
C ILE A 49 -1.76 6.13 1.70
N ILE A 50 -2.54 6.57 2.67
CA ILE A 50 -2.46 7.90 3.30
C ILE A 50 -2.31 7.68 4.81
N CYS A 51 -1.27 8.26 5.39
CA CYS A 51 -0.89 8.10 6.79
C CYS A 51 -0.65 9.47 7.43
N GLU A 52 -0.71 9.52 8.76
CA GLU A 52 -0.45 10.75 9.52
C GLU A 52 0.99 11.26 9.36
N ASP A 53 1.95 10.34 9.21
CA ASP A 53 3.36 10.64 8.96
C ASP A 53 4.10 9.46 8.28
N TYR A 54 5.38 9.67 7.95
CA TYR A 54 6.22 8.65 7.29
C TYR A 54 6.58 7.47 8.20
N ALA A 55 6.57 7.64 9.52
CA ALA A 55 6.86 6.55 10.45
C ALA A 55 5.71 5.53 10.48
N LEU A 56 4.47 6.04 10.57
CA LEU A 56 3.27 5.23 10.43
C LEU A 56 3.19 4.58 9.05
N LEU A 57 3.50 5.32 7.98
CA LEU A 57 3.54 4.79 6.61
C LEU A 57 4.48 3.58 6.50
N GLY A 58 5.71 3.70 6.99
CA GLY A 58 6.67 2.59 7.00
C GLY A 58 6.17 1.39 7.80
N SER A 59 5.54 1.64 8.96
CA SER A 59 4.92 0.59 9.77
C SER A 59 3.76 -0.10 9.04
N VAL A 60 2.88 0.64 8.35
CA VAL A 60 1.78 0.07 7.56
C VAL A 60 2.32 -0.83 6.46
N VAL A 61 3.34 -0.38 5.72
CA VAL A 61 3.94 -1.21 4.66
C VAL A 61 4.52 -2.50 5.22
N ILE A 62 5.32 -2.43 6.30
CA ILE A 62 6.04 -3.60 6.82
C ILE A 62 5.14 -4.54 7.62
N ASN A 63 4.36 -3.99 8.55
CA ASN A 63 3.65 -4.78 9.56
C ASN A 63 2.22 -5.12 9.15
N LYS A 64 1.65 -4.41 8.17
CA LYS A 64 0.30 -4.69 7.66
C LYS A 64 0.38 -5.26 6.24
N ILE A 65 0.86 -4.49 5.27
CA ILE A 65 0.82 -4.89 3.84
C ILE A 65 1.73 -6.10 3.57
N ARG A 66 3.02 -6.02 3.89
CA ARG A 66 3.98 -7.13 3.66
C ARG A 66 3.75 -8.34 4.55
N ALA A 67 2.91 -8.20 5.58
CA ALA A 67 2.53 -9.29 6.48
C ALA A 67 1.27 -10.03 6.00
N ILE A 68 0.59 -9.54 4.96
CA ILE A 68 -0.53 -10.25 4.33
C ILE A 68 0.02 -11.54 3.70
N ASP A 69 -0.58 -12.66 4.08
CA ASP A 69 -0.28 -13.96 3.48
C ASP A 69 -0.59 -13.96 1.97
N GLY A 70 0.34 -14.44 1.16
CA GLY A 70 0.28 -14.35 -0.31
C GLY A 70 0.86 -13.07 -0.92
N VAL A 71 1.40 -12.12 -0.13
CA VAL A 71 2.25 -11.05 -0.66
C VAL A 71 3.67 -11.56 -0.86
N ASP A 72 4.14 -11.59 -2.09
CA ASP A 72 5.53 -11.97 -2.42
C ASP A 72 6.48 -10.79 -2.22
N SER A 73 6.18 -9.65 -2.85
CA SER A 73 7.03 -8.47 -2.78
C SER A 73 6.28 -7.16 -3.00
N THR A 74 6.91 -6.07 -2.56
CA THR A 74 6.33 -4.71 -2.65
C THR A 74 7.36 -3.70 -3.14
N LYS A 75 6.93 -2.74 -3.94
CA LYS A 75 7.67 -1.53 -4.27
C LYS A 75 6.91 -0.30 -3.78
N THR A 76 7.51 0.45 -2.86
CA THR A 76 6.89 1.63 -2.26
C THR A 76 7.44 2.91 -2.89
N LEU A 77 6.54 3.77 -3.37
CA LEU A 77 6.81 5.05 -4.00
C LEU A 77 6.17 6.14 -3.13
N THR A 78 6.96 6.71 -2.22
CA THR A 78 6.52 7.82 -1.37
C THR A 78 6.31 9.08 -2.20
N ALA A 79 5.18 9.75 -2.00
CA ALA A 79 4.88 11.01 -2.67
C ALA A 79 5.92 12.08 -2.26
N ALA A 80 6.48 12.78 -3.24
CA ALA A 80 7.28 13.95 -2.95
C ALA A 80 6.36 15.08 -2.47
N SER A 81 6.80 15.82 -1.46
CA SER A 81 6.14 17.08 -1.11
C SER A 81 6.46 18.10 -2.20
N MET A 82 5.47 18.45 -3.02
CA MET A 82 5.57 19.63 -3.88
C MET A 82 4.90 20.79 -3.14
N PHE A 83 5.75 21.74 -2.74
CA PHE A 83 5.50 22.97 -1.97
C PHE A 83 5.39 22.80 -0.45
#